data_AF-A0A6V7JXW1-F1
#
_entry.id   AF-A0A6V7JXW1-F1
#
_cell.length_a   1.000
_cell.length_b   1.000
_cell.length_c   1.000
_cell.angle_alpha   90.00
_cell.angle_beta   90.00
_cell.angle_gamma   90.00
#
_symmetry.space_group_name_H-M   'P 1'
#
loop_
_entity.id
_entity.type
_entity.pdbx_description
1 polymer ?
#
loop_
_entity_poly.entity_id
_entity_poly.type
_entity_poly.pdbx_seq_one_letter_code
_entity_poly.pdbx_strand_id
1 'polypeptide(L)'
;MKAPINISESQQPIRLPMKDVKPGQMGQIAGWGDTYEDGYTPERLQKAETEIIDNEYCQSLMLDGYILDTQLCTLGPHNISFCD
;
A
#
# COMPACT_ATOMS: atom_id res chain seq x y z
N MET A 1 -19.48 9.89 7.11
CA MET A 1 -19.96 9.02 8.21
C MET A 1 -21.19 9.67 8.84
N LYS A 2 -22.22 8.90 9.20
CA LYS A 2 -23.47 9.44 9.78
C LYS A 2 -23.48 9.45 11.32
N ALA A 3 -22.60 8.69 11.96
CA ALA A 3 -22.40 8.65 13.41
C ALA A 3 -20.95 8.23 13.74
N PRO A 4 -20.43 8.50 14.95
CA PRO A 4 -19.13 8.01 15.40
C PRO A 4 -19.06 6.49 15.37
N ILE A 5 -17.87 5.95 15.10
CA ILE A 5 -17.60 4.50 15.14
C ILE A 5 -17.46 4.07 16.61
N ASN A 6 -18.05 2.94 16.97
CA ASN A 6 -17.82 2.31 18.27
C ASN A 6 -16.48 1.57 18.26
N ILE A 7 -15.55 1.99 19.12
CA ILE A 7 -14.23 1.38 19.21
C ILE A 7 -14.35 -0.02 19.83
N SER A 8 -13.68 -1.00 19.23
CA SER A 8 -13.64 -2.39 19.69
C SER A 8 -12.29 -3.04 19.37
N GLU A 9 -12.17 -4.33 19.64
CA GLU A 9 -10.96 -5.10 19.26
C GLU A 9 -10.75 -5.15 17.74
N SER A 10 -11.82 -5.15 16.95
CA SER A 10 -11.77 -5.23 15.48
C SER A 10 -11.99 -3.88 14.77
N GLN A 11 -12.24 -2.81 15.52
CA GLN A 11 -12.50 -1.47 14.98
C GLN A 11 -11.72 -0.42 15.76
N GLN A 12 -10.61 0.04 15.20
CA GLN A 12 -9.74 1.05 15.81
C GLN A 12 -9.18 2.03 14.77
N PRO A 13 -8.96 3.31 15.13
CA PRO A 13 -8.32 4.28 14.26
C PRO A 13 -6.83 3.96 14.09
N ILE A 14 -6.31 4.19 12.88
CA ILE A 14 -4.86 4.18 12.64
C ILE A 14 -4.26 5.53 13.08
N ARG A 15 -3.04 5.48 13.66
CA ARG A 15 -2.31 6.71 14.01
C ARG A 15 -1.70 7.31 12.76
N LEU A 16 -1.81 8.63 12.63
CA LEU A 16 -1.16 9.37 11.56
C LEU A 16 0.36 9.45 11.79
N PRO A 17 1.16 9.43 10.72
CA PRO A 17 2.60 9.60 10.82
C PRO A 17 2.93 11.03 11.31
N MET A 18 3.99 11.15 12.12
CA MET A 18 4.53 12.45 12.57
C MET A 18 5.77 12.89 11.77
N LYS A 19 6.27 12.02 10.91
CA LYS A 19 7.48 12.19 10.12
C LYS A 19 7.37 11.34 8.87
N ASP A 20 8.13 11.74 7.86
CA ASP A 20 8.18 10.99 6.61
C ASP A 20 8.86 9.64 6.80
N VAL A 21 8.40 8.70 5.99
CA VAL A 21 9.01 7.38 5.84
C VAL A 21 10.30 7.50 5.03
N LYS A 22 11.24 6.60 5.28
CA LYS A 22 12.52 6.55 4.58
C LYS A 22 12.57 5.36 3.63
N PRO A 23 13.29 5.47 2.50
CA PRO A 23 13.61 4.32 1.67
C PRO A 23 14.26 3.20 2.48
N GLY A 24 13.94 1.94 2.14
CA GLY A 24 14.38 0.72 2.83
C GLY A 24 13.54 0.33 4.04
N GLN A 25 12.50 1.10 4.40
CA GLN A 25 11.54 0.70 5.42
C GLN A 25 10.48 -0.22 4.84
N MET A 26 10.05 -1.22 5.61
CA MET A 26 8.96 -2.11 5.20
C MET A 26 7.59 -1.50 5.53
N GLY A 27 6.69 -1.54 4.54
CA GLY A 27 5.27 -1.24 4.65
C GLY A 27 4.41 -2.50 4.54
N GLN A 28 3.14 -2.37 4.94
CA GLN A 28 2.13 -3.39 4.73
C GLN A 28 0.99 -2.78 3.91
N ILE A 29 0.59 -3.48 2.86
CA ILE A 29 -0.64 -3.20 2.11
C ILE A 29 -1.68 -4.26 2.46
N ALA A 30 -2.94 -3.88 2.51
CA ALA A 30 -4.04 -4.79 2.79
C ALA A 30 -5.28 -4.41 1.98
N GLY A 31 -6.00 -5.41 1.47
CA GLY A 31 -7.19 -5.18 0.65
C GLY A 31 -7.90 -6.46 0.23
N TRP A 32 -9.00 -6.25 -0.51
CA TRP A 32 -9.84 -7.29 -1.12
C TRP A 32 -9.85 -7.18 -2.65
N GLY A 33 -8.84 -6.52 -3.24
CA GLY A 33 -8.69 -6.52 -4.69
C GLY A 33 -8.50 -7.93 -5.23
N ASP A 34 -8.66 -8.09 -6.54
CA ASP A 34 -8.34 -9.34 -7.22
C ASP A 34 -6.89 -9.73 -6.89
N THR A 35 -6.64 -11.04 -6.74
CA THR A 35 -5.33 -11.55 -6.30
C THR A 35 -4.41 -11.94 -7.46
N TYR A 36 -4.92 -11.84 -8.69
CA TYR A 36 -4.22 -12.01 -9.96
C TYR A 36 -5.08 -11.37 -11.08
N GLU A 37 -4.47 -11.10 -12.24
CA GLU A 37 -5.17 -10.53 -13.40
C GLU A 37 -6.40 -11.36 -13.80
N ASP A 38 -7.52 -10.69 -14.04
CA ASP A 38 -8.82 -11.30 -14.36
C ASP A 38 -9.32 -12.32 -13.31
N GLY A 39 -8.83 -12.19 -12.08
CA GLY A 39 -9.15 -13.07 -10.96
C GLY A 39 -10.48 -12.73 -10.27
N TYR A 40 -10.55 -13.12 -8.99
CA TYR A 40 -11.70 -12.85 -8.15
C TYR A 40 -11.28 -12.22 -6.84
N THR A 41 -12.12 -11.33 -6.32
CA THR A 41 -11.95 -10.75 -4.99
C THR A 41 -12.04 -11.84 -3.92
N PRO A 42 -11.06 -11.93 -3.00
CA PRO A 42 -11.02 -12.95 -1.97
C PRO A 42 -12.07 -12.71 -0.88
N GLU A 43 -12.59 -13.78 -0.26
CA GLU A 43 -13.53 -13.68 0.86
C GLU A 43 -12.89 -13.08 2.13
N ARG A 44 -11.58 -13.28 2.29
CA ARG A 44 -10.80 -12.80 3.45
C ARG A 44 -9.91 -11.65 3.03
N LEU A 45 -9.68 -10.71 3.96
CA LEU A 45 -8.72 -9.62 3.77
C LEU A 45 -7.33 -10.19 3.51
N GLN A 46 -6.71 -9.77 2.42
CA GLN A 46 -5.33 -10.12 2.10
C GLN A 46 -4.39 -9.04 2.61
N LYS A 47 -3.13 -9.43 2.84
CA LYS A 47 -2.06 -8.51 3.18
C LYS A 47 -0.76 -8.93 2.48
N ALA A 48 0.05 -7.95 2.12
CA ALA A 48 1.39 -8.16 1.58
C ALA A 48 2.37 -7.18 2.22
N GLU A 49 3.62 -7.60 2.31
CA GLU A 49 4.73 -6.77 2.76
C GLU A 49 5.43 -6.18 1.55
N THR A 50 5.81 -4.91 1.64
CA THR A 50 6.44 -4.16 0.54
C THR A 50 7.54 -3.26 1.09
N GLU A 51 8.59 -3.05 0.32
CA GLU A 51 9.67 -2.14 0.68
C GLU A 51 9.38 -0.74 0.14
N ILE A 52 9.51 0.28 0.98
CA ILE A 52 9.43 1.68 0.56
C ILE A 52 10.69 2.01 -0.22
N ILE A 53 10.51 2.53 -1.43
CA ILE A 53 11.62 2.92 -2.31
C ILE A 53 11.64 4.43 -2.51
N ASP A 54 12.82 4.91 -2.89
CA ASP A 54 13.07 6.30 -3.20
C ASP A 54 12.31 6.76 -4.46
N ASN A 55 11.84 8.01 -4.47
CA ASN A 55 11.01 8.53 -5.56
C ASN A 55 11.84 8.70 -6.84
N GLU A 56 13.11 9.08 -6.75
CA GLU A 56 14.02 9.19 -7.89
C GLU A 56 14.31 7.81 -8.49
N TYR A 57 14.49 6.79 -7.63
CA TYR A 57 14.59 5.41 -8.10
C TYR A 57 13.29 4.94 -8.77
N CYS A 58 12.14 5.21 -8.16
CA CYS A 58 10.81 4.89 -8.71
C CYS A 58 10.60 5.54 -10.08
N GLN A 59 10.94 6.83 -10.22
CA GLN A 59 10.86 7.57 -11.47
C GLN A 59 11.71 6.92 -12.57
N SER A 60 12.87 6.34 -12.24
CA SER A 60 13.72 5.65 -13.21
C SER A 60 13.12 4.34 -13.74
N LEU A 61 12.15 3.75 -13.03
CA LEU A 61 11.45 2.54 -13.43
C LEU A 61 10.20 2.83 -14.29
N MET A 62 9.71 4.07 -14.30
CA MET A 62 8.53 4.45 -15.07
C MET A 62 8.90 4.75 -16.53
N LEU A 63 8.18 4.13 -17.47
CA LEU A 63 8.30 4.43 -18.90
C LEU A 63 7.60 5.73 -19.27
N ASP A 64 6.46 6.02 -18.63
CA ASP A 64 5.64 7.20 -18.86
C ASP A 64 5.19 7.80 -17.51
N GLY A 65 5.08 9.13 -17.45
CA GLY A 65 4.60 9.85 -16.27
C GLY A 65 5.69 10.38 -15.35
N TYR A 66 5.27 11.18 -14.37
CA TYR A 66 6.15 11.81 -13.38
C TYR A 66 5.67 11.47 -11.96
N ILE A 67 6.61 11.07 -11.11
CA ILE A 67 6.39 10.88 -9.68
C ILE A 67 6.48 12.24 -8.99
N LEU A 68 5.42 12.60 -8.28
CA LEU A 68 5.33 13.81 -7.46
C LEU A 68 5.82 13.52 -6.03
N ASP A 69 6.34 14.54 -5.35
CA ASP A 69 6.74 14.46 -3.94
C ASP A 69 5.58 14.09 -2.99
N THR A 70 4.34 14.25 -3.43
CA THR A 70 3.14 13.83 -2.68
C THR A 70 2.78 12.36 -2.87
N GLN A 71 3.58 11.61 -3.64
CA GLN A 71 3.41 10.18 -3.86
C GLN A 71 4.48 9.40 -3.11
N LEU A 72 4.13 8.17 -2.74
CA LEU A 72 5.02 7.22 -2.11
C LEU A 72 5.13 5.99 -3.01
N CYS A 73 6.36 5.58 -3.32
CA CYS A 73 6.61 4.37 -4.09
C CYS A 73 7.01 3.20 -3.20
N THR A 74 6.55 2.01 -3.58
CA THR A 74 6.87 0.76 -2.90
C THR A 74 7.15 -0.35 -3.88
N LEU A 75 8.04 -1.28 -3.54
CA LEU A 75 8.35 -2.46 -4.35
C LEU A 75 7.96 -3.74 -3.59
N GLY A 76 7.21 -4.61 -4.23
CA GLY A 76 6.85 -5.93 -3.70
C GLY A 76 7.80 -7.02 -4.19
N PRO A 77 7.99 -8.13 -3.45
CA PRO A 77 8.62 -9.33 -3.98
C PRO A 77 7.88 -9.85 -5.24
N HIS A 78 8.59 -10.58 -6.10
CA HIS A 78 7.99 -11.16 -7.30
C HIS A 78 6.78 -12.05 -6.94
N ASN A 79 5.64 -11.86 -7.62
CA ASN A 79 4.33 -12.47 -7.34
C ASN A 79 3.67 -12.10 -5.99
N ILE A 80 4.22 -11.14 -5.24
CA ILE A 80 3.67 -10.66 -3.97
C ILE A 80 3.68 -9.13 -4.00
N SER A 81 2.68 -8.55 -4.66
CA SER A 81 2.48 -7.10 -4.76
C SER A 81 0.99 -6.77 -4.79
N PHE A 82 0.65 -5.50 -5.03
CA PHE A 82 -0.69 -5.11 -5.44
C PHE A 82 -0.94 -5.55 -6.90
N CYS A 83 -2.22 -5.73 -7.26
CA CYS A 83 -2.61 -5.92 -8.65
C CYS A 83 -2.71 -4.56 -9.34
N ASP A 84 -2.22 -4.50 -10.58
CA ASP A 84 -2.33 -3.37 -11.50
C ASP A 84 -3.66 -3.38 -12.27
#